data_AF-A0A497HWG1-F1
#
_entry.id   AF-A0A497HWG1-F1
#
_cell.length_a   1.000
_cell.length_b   1.000
_cell.length_c   1.000
_cell.angle_alpha   90.00
_cell.angle_beta   90.00
_cell.angle_gamma   90.00
#
_symmetry.space_group_name_H-M   'P 1'
#
loop_
_entity.id
_entity.type
_entity.pdbx_description
1 polymer ?
#
loop_
_entity_poly.entity_id
_entity_poly.type
_entity_poly.pdbx_seq_one_letter_code
_entity_poly.pdbx_strand_id
1 'polypeptide(L)'
;MVYAKDFEPVCKVGENIKLSDGTVAVVEFIEPVPLITKDFGSLSAGASSTLTELDTELEVEKNQLLQIRIVPLDDIEVTVKQPRGVGKYSTRYTSSALKLLPKDVFQHSQESEIFIKEEGVIYVEVKNPTEYTLPRSKVAFLGYKYILKKYPPEQAARITKYTWVPTFGSGKYSS
;
A
#
# COMPACT_ATOMS: atom_id res chain seq x y z
N MET A 1 17.45 12.26 10.03
CA MET A 1 16.57 11.54 9.10
C MET A 1 17.46 10.54 8.39
N VAL A 2 17.41 9.27 8.80
CA VAL A 2 18.29 8.22 8.24
C VAL A 2 17.56 7.66 7.03
N TYR A 3 18.12 7.86 5.85
CA TYR A 3 17.64 7.23 4.63
C TYR A 3 17.96 5.73 4.73
N ALA A 4 16.97 4.93 5.11
CA ALA A 4 17.11 3.47 5.09
C ALA A 4 17.15 3.00 3.64
N LYS A 5 18.28 2.40 3.27
CA LYS A 5 18.56 1.85 1.93
C LYS A 5 17.77 0.56 1.67
N ASP A 6 17.41 -0.12 2.74
CA ASP A 6 16.67 -1.38 2.73
C ASP A 6 15.19 -1.14 3.09
N PHE A 7 14.30 -1.92 2.48
CA PHE A 7 12.88 -1.86 2.80
C PHE A 7 12.63 -2.48 4.17
N GLU A 8 12.51 -1.62 5.17
CA GLU A 8 12.33 -1.97 6.57
C GLU A 8 10.95 -1.53 7.07
N PRO A 9 10.43 -2.18 8.12
CA PRO A 9 9.24 -1.70 8.77
C PRO A 9 9.48 -0.30 9.36
N VAL A 10 8.55 0.63 9.09
CA VAL A 10 8.58 2.03 9.56
C VAL A 10 8.53 2.14 11.09
N CYS A 11 7.98 1.13 11.76
CA CYS A 11 7.80 1.11 13.20
C CYS A 11 8.17 -0.27 13.73
N LYS A 12 8.76 -0.35 14.92
CA LYS A 12 9.10 -1.63 15.56
C LYS A 12 7.97 -2.13 16.45
N VAL A 13 8.01 -3.42 16.79
CA VAL A 13 7.12 -4.00 17.80
C VAL A 13 7.30 -3.26 19.12
N GLY A 14 6.18 -2.85 19.73
CA GLY A 14 6.12 -2.07 20.96
C GLY A 14 6.19 -0.54 20.75
N GLU A 15 6.43 -0.06 19.53
CA GLU A 15 6.40 1.38 19.23
C GLU A 15 4.99 1.86 18.85
N ASN A 16 4.75 3.15 19.07
CA ASN A 16 3.45 3.78 18.80
C ASN A 16 3.40 4.32 17.38
N ILE A 17 2.29 4.06 16.69
CA ILE A 17 1.96 4.64 15.40
C ILE A 17 0.79 5.61 15.57
N LYS A 18 0.89 6.75 14.90
CA LYS A 18 -0.22 7.67 14.67
C LYS A 18 -0.57 7.68 13.20
N LEU A 19 -1.82 7.30 12.91
CA LEU A 19 -2.35 7.24 11.55
C LEU A 19 -2.92 8.60 11.14
N SER A 20 -3.14 8.82 9.84
CA SER A 20 -3.59 10.11 9.31
C SER A 20 -5.00 10.51 9.77
N ASP A 21 -5.81 9.55 10.20
CA ASP A 21 -7.14 9.78 10.79
C ASP A 21 -7.12 10.12 12.29
N GLY A 22 -5.93 10.25 12.87
CA GLY A 22 -5.74 10.57 14.29
C GLY A 22 -5.75 9.36 15.22
N THR A 23 -5.97 8.14 14.70
CA THR A 23 -5.86 6.91 15.50
C THR A 23 -4.44 6.74 16.03
N VAL A 24 -4.30 6.54 17.34
CA VAL A 24 -3.04 6.15 17.98
C VAL A 24 -3.12 4.70 18.43
N ALA A 25 -2.16 3.90 18.01
CA ALA A 25 -2.08 2.49 18.33
C ALA A 25 -0.63 2.06 18.60
N VAL A 26 -0.45 0.94 19.29
CA VAL A 26 0.85 0.29 19.45
C VAL A 26 0.95 -0.89 18.50
N VAL A 27 2.14 -1.10 17.95
CA VAL A 27 2.45 -2.29 17.13
C VAL A 27 2.64 -3.47 18.07
N GLU A 28 1.72 -4.45 18.06
CA GLU A 28 1.89 -5.69 18.82
C GLU A 28 2.76 -6.70 18.07
N PHE A 29 2.61 -6.76 16.76
CA PHE A 29 3.32 -7.72 15.92
C PHE A 29 3.51 -7.18 14.50
N ILE A 30 4.57 -7.67 13.84
CA ILE A 30 4.89 -7.36 12.45
C ILE A 30 5.06 -8.66 11.71
N GLU A 31 4.24 -8.87 10.68
CA GLU A 31 4.32 -10.02 9.79
C GLU A 31 4.91 -9.60 8.45
N PRO A 32 6.02 -10.22 7.99
CA PRO A 32 6.56 -9.94 6.68
C PRO A 32 5.65 -10.53 5.59
N VAL A 33 5.35 -9.72 4.58
CA VAL A 33 4.64 -10.19 3.39
C VAL A 33 5.67 -10.78 2.43
N PRO A 34 5.52 -12.04 1.98
CA PRO A 34 6.43 -12.64 1.03
C PRO A 34 6.40 -11.87 -0.30
N LEU A 35 7.43 -12.07 -1.12
CA LEU A 35 7.46 -11.50 -2.47
C LEU A 35 6.37 -12.15 -3.32
N ILE A 36 5.30 -11.41 -3.59
CA ILE A 36 4.19 -11.86 -4.44
C ILE A 36 4.42 -11.27 -5.84
N THR A 37 4.46 -12.11 -6.86
CA THR A 37 4.56 -11.65 -8.26
C THR A 37 3.28 -12.01 -9.00
N LYS A 38 2.62 -11.01 -9.57
CA LYS A 38 1.43 -11.19 -10.41
C LYS A 38 1.76 -10.88 -11.86
N ASP A 39 1.34 -11.77 -12.76
CA ASP A 39 1.41 -11.55 -14.20
C ASP A 39 0.00 -11.19 -14.71
N PHE A 40 -0.11 -10.04 -15.38
CA PHE A 40 -1.35 -9.54 -15.97
C PHE A 40 -1.48 -9.95 -17.46
N GLY A 41 -0.55 -10.77 -17.95
CA GLY A 41 -0.57 -11.32 -19.30
C GLY A 41 -0.08 -10.33 -20.35
N SER A 42 -0.44 -10.61 -21.61
CA SER A 42 -0.05 -9.76 -22.73
C SER A 42 -0.92 -8.51 -22.79
N LEU A 43 -0.31 -7.34 -22.96
CA LEU A 43 -1.00 -6.06 -23.12
C LEU A 43 -0.60 -5.41 -24.45
N SER A 44 -1.60 -5.15 -25.30
CA SER A 44 -1.41 -4.37 -26.53
C SER A 44 -0.95 -2.95 -26.21
N ALA A 45 -0.35 -2.28 -27.20
CA ALA A 45 0.08 -0.88 -27.08
C ALA A 45 -1.07 0.02 -26.60
N GLY A 46 -0.82 0.81 -25.55
CA GLY A 46 -1.82 1.72 -24.96
C GLY A 46 -2.96 1.05 -24.17
N ALA A 47 -3.02 -0.28 -24.12
CA ALA A 47 -4.12 -0.99 -23.46
C ALA A 47 -3.92 -1.07 -21.93
N SER A 48 -5.04 -1.11 -21.20
CA SER A 48 -5.08 -1.41 -19.77
C SER A 48 -5.60 -2.82 -19.54
N SER A 49 -5.10 -3.48 -18.49
CA SER A 49 -5.65 -4.71 -17.96
C SER A 49 -7.02 -4.47 -17.31
N THR A 50 -7.78 -5.53 -17.09
CA THR A 50 -8.95 -5.45 -16.23
C THR A 50 -8.53 -5.20 -14.79
N LEU A 51 -9.41 -4.55 -14.03
CA LEU A 51 -9.23 -4.36 -12.59
C LEU A 51 -9.18 -5.74 -11.92
N THR A 52 -8.04 -6.07 -11.33
CA THR A 52 -7.79 -7.39 -10.75
C THR A 52 -7.61 -7.25 -9.24
N GLU A 53 -8.31 -8.09 -8.50
CA GLU A 53 -8.16 -8.26 -7.06
C GLU A 53 -6.82 -8.95 -6.75
N LEU A 54 -6.04 -8.36 -5.84
CA LEU A 54 -4.80 -8.97 -5.36
C LEU A 54 -5.08 -10.10 -4.37
N ASP A 55 -4.14 -11.04 -4.31
CA ASP A 55 -4.28 -12.26 -3.51
C ASP A 55 -4.55 -11.97 -2.02
N THR A 56 -5.20 -12.90 -1.33
CA THR A 56 -5.64 -12.78 0.08
C THR A 56 -4.49 -12.49 1.06
N GLU A 57 -3.25 -12.82 0.69
CA GLU A 57 -2.07 -12.49 1.49
C GLU A 57 -1.86 -10.98 1.65
N LEU A 58 -2.46 -10.15 0.79
CA LEU A 58 -2.44 -8.68 0.85
C LEU A 58 -3.73 -8.09 1.43
N GLU A 59 -4.66 -8.92 1.87
CA GLU A 59 -5.87 -8.48 2.55
C GLU A 59 -5.53 -7.91 3.93
N VAL A 60 -6.17 -6.79 4.28
CA VAL A 60 -5.96 -6.08 5.55
C VAL A 60 -7.20 -6.25 6.41
N GLU A 61 -7.06 -6.90 7.55
CA GLU A 61 -8.17 -7.08 8.49
C GLU A 61 -8.35 -5.87 9.43
N LYS A 62 -9.35 -5.96 10.30
CA LYS A 62 -9.60 -4.94 11.33
C LYS A 62 -8.38 -4.81 12.26
N ASN A 63 -8.00 -3.56 12.53
CA ASN A 63 -6.81 -3.21 13.32
C ASN A 63 -5.48 -3.67 12.70
N GLN A 64 -5.45 -3.95 11.41
CA GLN A 64 -4.21 -4.14 10.68
C GLN A 64 -3.86 -2.91 9.85
N LEU A 65 -2.57 -2.73 9.64
CA LEU A 65 -2.00 -1.76 8.71
C LEU A 65 -1.04 -2.52 7.81
N LEU A 66 -1.16 -2.33 6.50
CA LEU A 66 -0.25 -2.89 5.52
C LEU A 66 0.64 -1.79 4.97
N GLN A 67 1.95 -1.97 5.07
CA GLN A 67 2.94 -1.23 4.30
C GLN A 67 3.35 -2.11 3.13
N ILE A 68 3.08 -1.65 1.91
CA ILE A 68 3.42 -2.40 0.70
C ILE A 68 4.25 -1.52 -0.22
N ARG A 69 5.28 -2.13 -0.81
CA ARG A 69 6.05 -1.56 -1.90
C ARG A 69 5.70 -2.30 -3.19
N ILE A 70 5.44 -1.53 -4.22
CA ILE A 70 4.99 -2.05 -5.52
C ILE A 70 6.10 -1.82 -6.54
N VAL A 71 6.49 -2.89 -7.21
CA VAL A 71 7.64 -2.92 -8.12
C VAL A 71 7.17 -3.42 -9.49
N PRO A 72 6.95 -2.51 -10.46
CA PRO A 72 6.79 -2.90 -11.85
C PRO A 72 8.06 -3.63 -12.33
N LEU A 73 7.92 -4.83 -12.88
CA LEU A 73 9.06 -5.61 -13.42
C LEU A 73 9.22 -5.46 -14.93
N ASP A 74 8.14 -5.08 -15.62
CA ASP A 74 8.11 -4.75 -17.04
C ASP A 74 7.75 -3.25 -17.22
N ASP A 75 7.83 -2.73 -18.45
CA ASP A 75 7.57 -1.31 -18.75
C ASP A 75 6.07 -0.99 -18.75
N ILE A 76 5.50 -0.92 -17.55
CA ILE A 76 4.07 -0.77 -17.31
C ILE A 76 3.79 0.34 -16.30
N GLU A 77 2.61 0.96 -16.44
CA GLU A 77 2.02 1.87 -15.47
C GLU A 77 1.09 1.08 -14.54
N VAL A 78 1.41 1.02 -13.25
CA VAL A 78 0.60 0.30 -12.25
C VAL A 78 -0.29 1.29 -11.53
N THR A 79 -1.60 1.11 -11.64
CA THR A 79 -2.61 1.87 -10.92
C THR A 79 -3.20 1.04 -9.79
N VAL A 80 -2.95 1.44 -8.55
CA VAL A 80 -3.57 0.82 -7.37
C VAL A 80 -4.86 1.53 -7.05
N LYS A 81 -5.96 0.78 -6.95
CA LYS A 81 -7.27 1.27 -6.56
C LYS A 81 -7.69 0.62 -5.25
N GLN A 82 -7.98 1.46 -4.27
CA GLN A 82 -8.60 1.03 -3.02
C GLN A 82 -10.07 1.44 -3.00
N PRO A 83 -10.99 0.54 -2.60
CA PRO A 83 -12.38 0.92 -2.36
C PRO A 83 -12.45 1.84 -1.15
N ARG A 84 -12.89 3.10 -1.31
CA ARG A 84 -13.24 3.95 -0.16
C ARG A 84 -14.71 3.81 0.19
N GLY A 85 -14.98 3.00 1.21
CA GLY A 85 -16.15 3.14 2.07
C GLY A 85 -17.22 2.05 1.94
N VAL A 86 -17.61 1.51 3.09
CA VAL A 86 -18.87 0.77 3.28
C VAL A 86 -20.00 1.79 3.36
N GLY A 87 -20.55 2.18 2.22
CA GLY A 87 -21.72 3.05 2.11
C GLY A 87 -22.38 2.87 0.75
N LYS A 88 -23.71 2.69 0.74
CA LYS A 88 -24.49 2.70 -0.51
C LYS A 88 -24.07 3.95 -1.30
N TYR A 89 -23.53 3.76 -2.51
CA TYR A 89 -23.11 4.79 -3.47
C TYR A 89 -21.69 5.40 -3.39
N SER A 90 -20.71 4.83 -2.67
CA SER A 90 -19.33 5.36 -2.67
C SER A 90 -18.37 4.62 -3.60
N THR A 91 -18.38 4.94 -4.90
CA THR A 91 -17.34 4.49 -5.85
C THR A 91 -16.24 5.54 -5.93
N ARG A 92 -15.49 5.76 -4.84
CA ARG A 92 -14.34 6.68 -4.85
C ARG A 92 -13.05 5.89 -4.74
N TYR A 93 -12.36 5.73 -5.86
CA TYR A 93 -11.04 5.12 -5.90
C TYR A 93 -9.97 6.16 -5.60
N THR A 94 -8.99 5.81 -4.76
CA THR A 94 -7.72 6.53 -4.73
C THR A 94 -6.78 5.79 -5.66
N SER A 95 -6.29 6.48 -6.70
CA SER A 95 -5.41 5.91 -7.72
C SER A 95 -4.01 6.49 -7.59
N SER A 96 -3.02 5.63 -7.43
CA SER A 96 -1.60 6.00 -7.57
C SER A 96 -1.04 5.25 -8.75
N ALA A 97 -0.45 5.98 -9.71
CA ALA A 97 0.15 5.43 -10.92
C ALA A 97 1.69 5.39 -10.75
N LEU A 98 2.27 4.20 -10.83
CA LEU A 98 3.71 3.98 -10.73
C LEU A 98 4.27 3.54 -12.09
N LYS A 99 5.33 4.20 -12.54
CA LYS A 99 6.08 3.83 -13.75
C LYS A 99 7.29 2.98 -13.39
N LEU A 100 7.80 2.23 -14.37
CA LEU A 100 9.09 1.57 -14.25
C LEU A 100 10.17 2.61 -13.96
N LEU A 101 10.72 2.57 -12.75
CA LEU A 101 11.91 3.35 -12.38
C LEU A 101 13.16 2.56 -12.77
N PRO A 102 14.32 3.19 -12.99
CA PRO A 102 15.58 2.47 -13.21
C PRO A 102 15.94 1.60 -11.99
N LYS A 103 16.55 0.42 -12.21
CA LYS A 103 16.94 -0.55 -11.15
C LYS A 103 17.70 0.09 -9.97
N ASP A 104 18.48 1.14 -10.22
CA ASP A 104 19.26 1.85 -9.20
C ASP A 104 18.43 2.83 -8.34
N VAL A 105 17.27 3.27 -8.84
CA VAL A 105 16.34 4.16 -8.12
C VAL A 105 15.44 3.37 -7.16
N PHE A 106 15.25 2.06 -7.37
CA PHE A 106 14.42 1.24 -6.47
C PHE A 106 14.98 1.09 -5.05
N GLN A 107 16.30 1.26 -4.87
CA GLN A 107 16.92 1.33 -3.54
C GLN A 107 16.53 2.62 -2.78
N HIS A 108 15.95 3.61 -3.48
CA HIS A 108 15.62 4.93 -2.95
C HIS A 108 14.13 5.29 -3.13
N SER A 109 13.31 4.41 -3.72
CA SER A 109 11.93 4.73 -4.11
C SER A 109 10.92 4.54 -2.97
N GLN A 110 11.02 5.38 -1.94
CA GLN A 110 9.94 5.55 -0.95
C GLN A 110 8.61 5.97 -1.63
N GLU A 111 8.68 6.54 -2.83
CA GLU A 111 7.52 6.92 -3.67
C GLU A 111 6.65 5.73 -4.11
N SER A 112 7.19 4.50 -4.04
CA SER A 112 6.48 3.26 -4.36
C SER A 112 5.87 2.56 -3.14
N GLU A 113 5.97 3.19 -1.95
CA GLU A 113 5.40 2.69 -0.71
C GLU A 113 4.00 3.23 -0.46
N ILE A 114 3.08 2.33 -0.16
CA ILE A 114 1.68 2.64 0.13
C ILE A 114 1.33 2.03 1.49
N PHE A 115 0.67 2.82 2.32
CA PHE A 115 0.13 2.34 3.60
C PHE A 115 -1.38 2.20 3.50
N ILE A 116 -1.89 1.01 3.78
CA ILE A 116 -3.30 0.65 3.65
C ILE A 116 -3.83 0.26 5.02
N LYS A 117 -4.93 0.90 5.42
CA LYS A 117 -5.52 0.72 6.75
C LYS A 117 -6.94 0.20 6.61
N GLU A 118 -7.25 -0.82 7.42
CA GLU A 118 -8.59 -1.39 7.68
C GLU A 118 -9.34 -1.95 6.47
N GLU A 119 -9.84 -3.18 6.64
CA GLU A 119 -10.85 -3.90 5.84
C GLU A 119 -10.98 -3.44 4.39
N GLY A 120 -10.03 -3.92 3.58
CA GLY A 120 -9.98 -3.56 2.17
C GLY A 120 -9.20 -4.56 1.36
N VAL A 121 -9.80 -4.93 0.23
CA VAL A 121 -9.12 -5.61 -0.86
C VAL A 121 -8.41 -4.55 -1.72
N ILE A 122 -7.17 -4.85 -2.11
CA ILE A 122 -6.42 -4.02 -3.05
C ILE A 122 -6.78 -4.45 -4.46
N TYR A 123 -7.21 -3.50 -5.28
CA TYR A 123 -7.37 -3.73 -6.71
C TYR A 123 -6.21 -3.09 -7.47
N VAL A 124 -5.73 -3.78 -8.50
CA VAL A 124 -4.66 -3.30 -9.38
C VAL A 124 -5.11 -3.34 -10.81
N GLU A 125 -4.79 -2.26 -11.52
CA GLU A 125 -4.93 -2.11 -12.96
C GLU A 125 -3.56 -1.77 -13.53
N VAL A 126 -3.17 -2.43 -14.61
CA VAL A 126 -1.88 -2.22 -15.27
C VAL A 126 -2.13 -1.68 -16.67
N LYS A 127 -1.40 -0.64 -17.06
CA LYS A 127 -1.47 -0.04 -18.40
C LYS A 127 -0.14 -0.17 -19.10
N ASN A 128 -0.17 -0.48 -20.40
CA ASN A 128 1.01 -0.43 -21.26
C ASN A 128 1.15 1.00 -21.84
N PRO A 129 2.14 1.80 -21.40
CA PRO A 129 2.38 3.13 -21.93
C PRO A 129 3.12 3.13 -23.27
N THR A 130 3.63 1.97 -23.72
CA THR A 130 4.48 1.86 -24.92
C THR A 130 3.67 1.73 -26.21
N GLU A 131 4.35 1.95 -27.34
CA GLU A 131 3.77 1.83 -28.70
C GLU A 131 3.80 0.38 -29.24
N TYR A 132 4.31 -0.58 -28.47
CA TYR A 132 4.40 -1.99 -28.87
C TYR A 132 3.68 -2.91 -27.88
N THR A 133 3.36 -4.12 -28.32
CA THR A 133 2.71 -5.12 -27.46
C THR A 133 3.72 -5.69 -26.47
N LEU A 134 3.38 -5.63 -25.19
CA LEU A 134 4.11 -6.32 -24.13
C LEU A 134 3.60 -7.77 -24.04
N PRO A 135 4.44 -8.78 -24.26
CA PRO A 135 4.01 -10.19 -24.21
C PRO A 135 3.72 -10.66 -22.78
N ARG A 136 4.22 -9.94 -21.77
CA ARG A 136 3.99 -10.17 -20.34
C ARG A 136 4.00 -8.83 -19.61
N SER A 137 3.27 -8.77 -18.50
CA SER A 137 3.20 -7.58 -17.66
C SER A 137 3.21 -7.98 -16.20
N LYS A 138 4.39 -7.95 -15.58
CA LYS A 138 4.60 -8.45 -14.22
C LYS A 138 4.78 -7.33 -13.22
N VAL A 139 4.14 -7.50 -12.06
CA VAL A 139 4.29 -6.62 -10.90
C VAL A 139 4.66 -7.47 -9.70
N ALA A 140 5.68 -7.04 -8.97
CA ALA A 140 6.06 -7.60 -7.70
C ALA A 140 5.57 -6.73 -6.53
N PHE A 141 5.13 -7.39 -5.47
CA PHE A 141 4.63 -6.81 -4.24
C PHE A 141 5.44 -7.35 -3.07
N LEU A 142 5.91 -6.47 -2.20
CA LEU A 142 6.67 -6.81 -0.99
C LEU A 142 6.27 -5.85 0.13
N GLY A 143 6.22 -6.32 1.38
CA GLY A 143 5.54 -5.55 2.42
C GLY A 143 5.72 -6.05 3.84
N TYR A 144 5.08 -5.33 4.75
CA TYR A 144 4.91 -5.71 6.15
C TYR A 144 3.48 -5.44 6.58
N LYS A 145 2.87 -6.39 7.28
CA LYS A 145 1.60 -6.23 7.98
C LYS A 145 1.85 -5.94 9.46
N TYR A 146 1.29 -4.86 9.95
CA TYR A 146 1.34 -4.48 11.36
C TYR A 146 0.01 -4.85 12.02
N ILE A 147 0.08 -5.63 13.08
CA ILE A 147 -1.05 -5.88 13.97
C ILE A 147 -1.05 -4.79 15.03
N LEU A 148 -2.09 -3.95 15.00
CA LEU A 148 -2.20 -2.77 15.84
C LEU A 148 -3.15 -3.01 17.01
N LYS A 149 -2.73 -2.59 18.20
CA LYS A 149 -3.61 -2.49 19.35
C LYS A 149 -3.95 -1.04 19.62
N LYS A 150 -5.24 -0.73 19.50
CA LYS A 150 -5.78 0.61 19.75
C LYS A 150 -5.70 0.91 21.25
N TYR A 151 -5.27 2.12 21.58
CA TYR A 151 -5.34 2.61 22.95
C TYR A 151 -6.76 3.10 23.27
N PRO A 152 -7.20 3.01 24.54
CA PRO A 152 -8.33 3.78 25.02
C PRO A 152 -8.08 5.29 24.79
N PRO A 153 -9.13 6.09 24.53
CA PRO A 153 -8.98 7.50 24.17
C PRO A 153 -8.22 8.32 25.23
N GLU A 154 -8.40 8.00 26.51
CA GLU A 154 -7.71 8.66 27.62
C GLU A 154 -6.19 8.38 27.64
N GLN A 155 -5.78 7.18 27.22
CA GLN A 155 -4.37 6.80 27.14
C GLN A 155 -3.71 7.33 25.87
N ALA A 156 -4.45 7.34 24.76
CA ALA A 156 -3.98 7.90 23.49
C ALA A 156 -3.56 9.37 23.62
N ALA A 157 -4.29 10.17 24.39
CA ALA A 157 -3.97 11.59 24.63
C ALA A 157 -2.66 11.83 25.40
N ARG A 158 -2.18 10.82 26.14
CA ARG A 158 -0.94 10.91 26.94
C ARG A 158 0.30 10.48 26.15
N ILE A 159 0.12 9.89 24.97
CA ILE A 159 1.23 9.42 24.13
C ILE A 159 1.82 10.58 23.35
N THR A 160 3.05 10.96 23.71
CA THR A 160 3.79 12.06 23.09
C THR A 160 4.77 11.61 22.01
N LYS A 161 5.24 10.35 22.07
CA LYS A 161 6.15 9.75 21.10
C LYS A 161 5.39 8.76 20.21
N TYR A 162 5.33 9.07 18.92
CA TYR A 162 4.71 8.25 17.91
C TYR A 162 5.38 8.45 16.55
N THR A 163 5.34 7.42 15.71
CA THR A 163 5.70 7.50 14.30
C THR A 163 4.45 7.87 13.50
N TRP A 164 4.52 8.96 12.73
CA TRP A 164 3.41 9.38 11.89
C TRP A 164 3.41 8.60 10.58
N VAL A 165 2.29 7.95 10.25
CA VAL A 165 2.15 7.15 9.04
C VAL A 165 0.96 7.65 8.22
N PRO A 166 1.18 8.07 6.95
CA PRO A 166 0.10 8.51 6.09
C PRO A 166 -0.69 7.31 5.58
N THR A 167 -1.87 7.05 6.13
CA THR A 167 -2.73 5.97 5.65
C THR A 167 -3.58 6.41 4.45
N PHE A 168 -3.55 5.59 3.40
CA PHE A 168 -4.49 5.65 2.28
C PHE A 168 -5.73 4.83 2.68
N GLY A 169 -6.88 5.51 2.77
CA GLY A 169 -8.12 4.91 3.26
C GLY A 169 -8.65 5.64 4.49
N SER A 170 -9.96 5.91 4.48
CA SER A 170 -10.77 6.46 5.58
C SER A 170 -10.29 7.71 6.32
N GLY A 171 -9.66 8.66 5.63
CA GLY A 171 -9.69 10.05 6.08
C GLY A 171 -11.12 10.59 6.01
N LYS A 172 -11.86 10.57 7.13
CA LYS A 172 -13.02 11.46 7.30
C LYS A 172 -12.47 12.88 7.30
N TYR A 173 -12.46 13.52 6.13
CA TYR A 173 -12.34 14.96 6.07
C TYR A 173 -13.59 15.52 6.75
N SER A 174 -13.47 15.94 8.01
CA SER A 174 -14.45 16.82 8.65
C SER A 174 -14.32 18.18 7.97
N SER A 175 -15.17 18.41 6.98
CA SER A 175 -15.59 19.76 6.59
C SER A 175 -16.38 20.40 7.73
#